data_AF-A0A6N7AK44-F1
#
_entry.id   AF-A0A6N7AK44-F1
#
_cell.length_a   1.000
_cell.length_b   1.000
_cell.length_c   1.000
_cell.angle_alpha   90.00
_cell.angle_beta   90.00
_cell.angle_gamma   90.00
#
_symmetry.space_group_name_H-M   'P 1'
#
loop_
_entity.id
_entity.type
_entity.pdbx_description
1 polymer ?
#
loop_
_entity_poly.entity_id
_entity_poly.type
_entity_poly.pdbx_seq_one_letter_code
_entity_poly.pdbx_strand_id
1 'polypeptide(L)'
;MLEHFKGYFAKAAGATTSRSSSESWAASDLDVFMSQAAENAPLFIEAFYDGCEMLRNKRAVPEVGHINRILSEHGVGYEIRPPAELIAVGLHQPIPVPDLYQSLDEQAQETVQKSLQQSENFLAEGHPRQAVQEILWLMETVMTSFKGLGTGADTIEAEYFNKIALELRAKRKGQTIEQVLVWLTTLHGYLSSPTGGGVRHGADLKSGITINTDEGRLYCNLIRSYVTFLMAEHERMSRSA
;
A
#
# COMPACT_ATOMS: atom_id res chain seq x y z
N MET A 1 28.55 -8.88 -9.97
CA MET A 1 27.33 -9.55 -10.46
C MET A 1 26.37 -9.79 -9.32
N LEU A 2 26.78 -10.56 -8.30
CA LEU A 2 25.96 -10.82 -7.11
C LEU A 2 25.52 -9.52 -6.42
N GLU A 3 26.46 -8.65 -6.06
CA GLU A 3 26.16 -7.32 -5.49
C GLU A 3 25.27 -6.43 -6.37
N HIS A 4 25.36 -6.59 -7.69
CA HIS A 4 24.56 -5.79 -8.63
C HIS A 4 23.09 -6.21 -8.53
N PHE A 5 22.80 -7.50 -8.74
CA PHE A 5 21.43 -8.03 -8.63
C PHE A 5 20.89 -7.93 -7.20
N LYS A 6 21.74 -8.05 -6.18
CA LYS A 6 21.35 -7.89 -4.77
C LYS A 6 20.68 -6.53 -4.53
N GLY A 7 21.24 -5.46 -5.12
CA GLY A 7 20.66 -4.12 -5.08
C GLY A 7 19.24 -4.03 -5.64
N TYR A 8 19.00 -4.65 -6.80
CA TYR A 8 17.68 -4.63 -7.46
C TYR A 8 16.64 -5.46 -6.71
N PHE A 9 17.00 -6.66 -6.29
CA PHE A 9 16.08 -7.53 -5.55
C PHE A 9 15.77 -7.01 -4.15
N ALA A 10 16.76 -6.44 -3.45
CA ALA A 10 16.48 -5.80 -2.17
C ALA A 10 15.54 -4.60 -2.31
N LYS A 11 15.71 -3.79 -3.36
CA LYS A 11 14.78 -2.67 -3.65
C LYS A 11 13.36 -3.20 -3.91
N ALA A 12 13.21 -4.28 -4.67
CA ALA A 12 11.92 -4.92 -4.93
C ALA A 12 11.31 -5.54 -3.67
N ALA A 13 12.14 -6.07 -2.77
CA ALA A 13 11.74 -6.59 -1.46
C ALA A 13 11.56 -5.49 -0.38
N GLY A 14 11.76 -4.21 -0.72
CA GLY A 14 11.66 -3.09 0.23
C GLY A 14 12.78 -3.03 1.28
N ALA A 15 13.90 -3.73 1.06
CA ALA A 15 15.05 -3.80 1.94
C ALA A 15 16.20 -2.87 1.49
N THR A 16 17.05 -2.47 2.44
CA THR A 16 18.27 -1.69 2.17
C THR A 16 19.48 -2.60 2.05
N THR A 17 20.34 -2.34 1.06
CA THR A 17 21.57 -3.15 0.85
C THR A 17 22.80 -2.45 1.40
N SER A 18 23.62 -3.18 2.15
CA SER A 18 25.01 -2.83 2.38
C SER A 18 25.92 -3.64 1.45
N ARG A 19 27.10 -3.10 1.14
CA ARG A 19 28.09 -3.82 0.32
C ARG A 19 28.64 -5.00 1.13
N SER A 20 28.51 -6.23 0.63
CA SER A 20 28.97 -7.40 1.40
C SER A 20 30.50 -7.47 1.40
N SER A 21 31.04 -7.93 2.52
CA SER A 21 32.49 -8.03 2.73
C SER A 21 33.12 -9.26 2.09
N SER A 22 32.32 -10.22 1.62
CA SER A 22 32.77 -11.39 0.85
C SER A 22 31.72 -11.82 -0.18
N GLU A 23 32.16 -12.60 -1.17
CA GLU A 23 31.27 -13.14 -2.20
C GLU A 23 30.24 -14.14 -1.64
N SER A 24 30.60 -14.88 -0.58
CA SER A 24 29.68 -15.81 0.09
C SER A 24 28.52 -15.07 0.77
N TRP A 25 28.78 -13.92 1.40
CA TRP A 25 27.73 -13.06 1.96
C TRP A 25 26.88 -12.42 0.85
N ALA A 26 27.51 -11.95 -0.22
CA ALA A 26 26.78 -11.39 -1.36
C ALA A 26 25.82 -12.40 -2.02
N ALA A 27 26.18 -13.69 -2.05
CA ALA A 27 25.35 -14.76 -2.58
C ALA A 27 24.17 -15.08 -1.66
N SER A 28 24.42 -15.29 -0.36
CA SER A 28 23.36 -15.59 0.61
C SER A 28 22.36 -14.45 0.74
N ASP A 29 22.84 -13.20 0.79
CA ASP A 29 21.97 -12.02 0.86
C ASP A 29 21.10 -11.90 -0.41
N LEU A 30 21.68 -12.16 -1.59
CA LEU A 30 20.95 -12.16 -2.85
C LEU A 30 19.84 -13.21 -2.87
N ASP A 31 20.12 -14.44 -2.43
CA ASP A 31 19.16 -15.54 -2.40
C ASP A 31 17.95 -15.22 -1.50
N VAL A 32 18.21 -14.61 -0.34
CA VAL A 32 17.16 -14.12 0.57
C VAL A 32 16.32 -13.04 -0.09
N PHE A 33 16.93 -12.03 -0.73
CA PHE A 33 16.17 -10.96 -1.38
C PHE A 33 15.41 -11.42 -2.61
N MET A 34 15.94 -12.38 -3.37
CA MET A 34 15.22 -13.02 -4.47
C MET A 34 13.99 -13.77 -3.97
N SER A 35 14.14 -14.55 -2.89
CA SER A 35 13.02 -15.28 -2.28
C SER A 35 11.91 -14.35 -1.78
N GLN A 36 12.28 -13.23 -1.17
CA GLN A 36 11.33 -12.22 -0.70
C GLN A 36 10.64 -11.49 -1.85
N ALA A 37 11.39 -11.08 -2.88
CA ALA A 37 10.80 -10.44 -4.06
C ALA A 37 9.85 -11.38 -4.83
N ALA A 38 10.08 -12.70 -4.77
CA ALA A 38 9.26 -13.70 -5.45
C ALA A 38 7.83 -13.82 -4.91
N GLU A 39 7.55 -13.31 -3.69
CA GLU A 39 6.18 -13.18 -3.16
C GLU A 39 5.30 -12.27 -4.04
N ASN A 40 5.92 -11.42 -4.87
CA ASN A 40 5.25 -10.57 -5.85
C ASN A 40 5.87 -10.76 -7.24
N ALA A 41 5.27 -11.65 -8.05
CA ALA A 41 5.79 -12.04 -9.35
C ALA A 41 6.11 -10.83 -10.29
N PRO A 42 5.24 -9.82 -10.44
CA PRO A 42 5.57 -8.59 -11.18
C PRO A 42 6.86 -7.92 -10.71
N LEU A 43 6.99 -7.66 -9.41
CA LEU A 43 8.17 -6.96 -8.86
C LEU A 43 9.45 -7.77 -9.02
N PHE A 44 9.37 -9.10 -8.90
CA PHE A 44 10.51 -9.99 -9.14
C PHE A 44 10.97 -9.91 -10.60
N ILE A 45 10.04 -9.97 -11.55
CA ILE A 45 10.32 -9.96 -12.99
C ILE A 45 10.92 -8.60 -13.39
N GLU A 46 10.36 -7.51 -12.90
CA GLU A 46 10.88 -6.15 -13.11
C GLU A 46 12.30 -5.99 -12.55
N ALA A 47 12.54 -6.42 -11.31
CA ALA A 47 13.86 -6.33 -10.69
C ALA A 47 14.95 -7.08 -11.46
N PHE A 48 14.60 -8.27 -11.98
CA PHE A 48 15.51 -9.06 -12.81
C PHE A 48 15.78 -8.39 -14.17
N TYR A 49 14.74 -7.88 -14.82
CA TYR A 49 14.85 -7.20 -16.11
C TYR A 49 15.69 -5.92 -16.01
N ASP A 50 15.41 -5.06 -15.03
CA ASP A 50 16.17 -3.84 -14.77
C ASP A 50 17.65 -4.12 -14.46
N GLY A 51 17.90 -5.18 -13.68
CA GLY A 51 19.25 -5.66 -13.41
C GLY A 51 20.00 -6.08 -14.68
N CYS A 52 19.29 -6.71 -15.62
CA CYS A 52 19.82 -7.11 -16.93
C CYS A 52 20.06 -5.92 -17.87
N GLU A 53 19.10 -4.98 -17.98
CA GLU A 53 19.24 -3.78 -18.82
C GLU A 53 20.49 -2.98 -18.45
N MET A 54 20.73 -2.80 -17.15
CA MET A 54 21.88 -2.04 -16.66
C MET A 54 23.23 -2.73 -16.88
N LEU A 55 23.22 -4.02 -17.22
CA LEU A 55 24.38 -4.81 -17.60
C LEU A 55 24.49 -5.07 -19.10
N ARG A 56 23.45 -4.78 -19.91
CA ARG A 56 23.35 -5.12 -21.33
C ARG A 56 24.53 -4.60 -22.17
N ASN A 57 25.07 -3.43 -21.83
CA ASN A 57 26.24 -2.84 -22.51
C ASN A 57 27.60 -3.32 -21.97
N LYS A 58 27.61 -4.07 -20.86
CA LYS A 58 28.83 -4.47 -20.14
C LYS A 58 29.06 -5.98 -20.16
N ARG A 59 28.00 -6.78 -20.30
CA ARG A 59 28.04 -8.25 -20.24
C ARG A 59 26.89 -8.84 -21.06
N ALA A 60 27.05 -10.12 -21.43
CA ALA A 60 25.95 -10.89 -22.00
C ALA A 60 24.86 -11.11 -20.93
N VAL A 61 23.64 -10.69 -21.25
CA VAL A 61 22.43 -10.85 -20.42
C VAL A 61 21.34 -11.53 -21.24
N PRO A 62 20.38 -12.23 -20.61
CA PRO A 62 19.26 -12.83 -21.33
C PRO A 62 18.48 -11.81 -22.17
N GLU A 63 18.14 -12.19 -23.39
CA GLU A 63 17.23 -11.39 -24.22
C GLU A 63 15.79 -11.53 -23.72
N VAL A 64 14.97 -10.50 -23.97
CA VAL A 64 13.56 -10.45 -23.56
C VAL A 64 12.78 -11.67 -24.05
N GLY A 65 13.04 -12.12 -25.28
CA GLY A 65 12.41 -13.32 -25.82
C GLY A 65 12.74 -14.59 -25.02
N HIS A 66 13.94 -14.68 -24.45
CA HIS A 66 14.31 -15.79 -23.56
C HIS A 66 13.57 -15.70 -22.23
N ILE A 67 13.49 -14.50 -21.64
CA ILE A 67 12.76 -14.28 -20.38
C ILE A 67 11.28 -14.63 -20.56
N ASN A 68 10.64 -14.09 -21.59
CA ASN A 68 9.22 -14.34 -21.88
C ASN A 68 8.94 -15.82 -22.18
N ARG A 69 9.88 -16.53 -22.83
CA ARG A 69 9.77 -17.97 -23.03
C ARG A 69 9.71 -18.71 -21.69
N ILE A 70 10.61 -18.41 -20.76
CA ILE A 70 10.61 -19.05 -19.43
C ILE A 70 9.31 -18.74 -18.67
N LEU A 71 8.83 -17.49 -18.71
CA LEU A 71 7.57 -17.08 -18.08
C LEU A 71 6.37 -17.83 -18.69
N SER A 72 6.37 -18.03 -20.01
CA SER A 72 5.33 -18.80 -20.70
C SER A 72 5.38 -20.30 -20.42
N GLU A 73 6.58 -20.90 -20.37
CA GLU A 73 6.79 -22.32 -20.06
C GLU A 73 6.28 -22.66 -18.65
N HIS A 74 6.42 -21.74 -17.70
CA HIS A 74 5.98 -21.91 -16.32
C HIS A 74 4.57 -21.36 -16.05
N GLY A 75 3.86 -20.86 -17.07
CA GLY A 75 2.49 -20.36 -16.93
C GLY A 75 2.34 -19.18 -15.98
N VAL A 76 3.37 -18.32 -15.86
CA VAL A 76 3.42 -17.20 -14.89
C VAL A 76 2.42 -16.09 -15.24
N GLY A 77 1.92 -16.05 -16.49
CA GLY A 77 0.85 -15.14 -16.92
C GLY A 77 1.31 -13.70 -17.20
N TYR A 78 2.62 -13.45 -17.31
CA TYR A 78 3.21 -12.15 -17.61
C TYR A 78 4.18 -12.21 -18.80
N GLU A 79 4.27 -11.12 -19.55
CA GLU A 79 5.18 -10.93 -20.68
C GLU A 79 5.82 -9.53 -20.60
N ILE A 80 7.12 -9.43 -20.84
CA ILE A 80 7.83 -8.14 -20.93
C ILE A 80 7.74 -7.63 -22.37
N ARG A 81 7.18 -6.43 -22.56
CA ARG A 81 7.17 -5.70 -23.84
C ARG A 81 8.04 -4.44 -23.74
N PRO A 82 9.17 -4.39 -24.46
CA PRO A 82 10.00 -3.20 -24.51
C PRO A 82 9.22 -1.98 -25.06
N PRO A 83 9.48 -0.75 -24.57
CA PRO A 83 10.69 -0.38 -23.82
C PRO A 83 10.70 -0.68 -22.31
N ALA A 84 9.56 -0.93 -21.63
CA ALA A 84 9.57 -1.31 -20.21
C ALA A 84 8.23 -1.84 -19.65
N GLU A 85 7.28 -2.27 -20.48
CA GLU A 85 5.94 -2.63 -19.99
C GLU A 85 5.84 -4.13 -19.72
N LEU A 86 5.77 -4.52 -18.43
CA LEU A 86 5.32 -5.85 -18.05
C LEU A 86 3.80 -5.91 -18.20
N ILE A 87 3.30 -6.84 -19.01
CA ILE A 87 1.87 -7.01 -19.28
C ILE A 87 1.41 -8.41 -18.88
N ALA A 88 0.15 -8.54 -18.45
CA ALA A 88 -0.44 -9.84 -18.20
C ALA A 88 -0.91 -10.49 -19.50
N VAL A 89 -0.49 -11.72 -19.79
CA VAL A 89 -0.77 -12.41 -21.06
C VAL A 89 -1.24 -13.84 -20.81
N GLY A 90 -2.54 -14.06 -21.01
CA GLY A 90 -3.13 -15.40 -21.17
C GLY A 90 -3.92 -15.96 -19.97
N LEU A 91 -5.18 -16.32 -20.28
CA LEU A 91 -6.16 -17.14 -19.54
C LEU A 91 -6.46 -16.78 -18.08
N HIS A 92 -7.17 -15.67 -17.89
CA HIS A 92 -8.27 -15.71 -16.91
C HIS A 92 -9.40 -16.53 -17.56
N GLN A 93 -9.42 -17.85 -17.35
CA GLN A 93 -10.74 -18.47 -17.19
C GLN A 93 -11.22 -17.96 -15.83
N PRO A 94 -12.21 -17.06 -15.77
CA PRO A 94 -12.87 -16.80 -14.50
C PRO A 94 -13.40 -18.15 -14.06
N ILE A 95 -12.81 -18.71 -13.00
CA ILE A 95 -13.44 -19.78 -12.27
C ILE A 95 -14.84 -19.24 -11.98
N PRO A 96 -15.94 -19.90 -12.41
CA PRO A 96 -17.25 -19.52 -11.92
C PRO A 96 -17.19 -19.87 -10.43
N VAL A 97 -16.79 -18.89 -9.64
CA VAL A 97 -17.01 -18.87 -8.21
C VAL A 97 -18.51 -19.09 -8.10
N PRO A 98 -18.99 -20.22 -7.56
CA PRO A 98 -20.40 -20.38 -7.28
C PRO A 98 -20.81 -19.14 -6.51
N ASP A 99 -21.89 -18.44 -6.89
CA ASP A 99 -22.36 -17.19 -6.28
C ASP A 99 -22.32 -17.32 -4.75
N LEU A 100 -21.15 -17.03 -4.19
CA LEU A 100 -20.87 -16.89 -2.80
C LEU A 100 -21.38 -15.49 -2.58
N TYR A 101 -22.52 -15.40 -1.92
CA TYR A 101 -22.96 -14.18 -1.27
C TYR A 101 -21.70 -13.45 -0.78
N GLN A 102 -21.37 -12.33 -1.41
CA GLN A 102 -20.16 -11.56 -1.12
C GLN A 102 -20.10 -11.37 0.39
N SER A 103 -19.04 -11.88 1.02
CA SER A 103 -18.88 -11.67 2.46
C SER A 103 -18.62 -10.17 2.69
N LEU A 104 -19.09 -9.65 3.83
CA LEU A 104 -18.93 -8.24 4.21
C LEU A 104 -17.45 -7.79 4.19
N ASP A 105 -16.52 -8.73 4.36
CA ASP A 105 -15.07 -8.49 4.36
C ASP A 105 -14.51 -8.20 2.96
N GLU A 106 -15.01 -8.88 1.91
CA GLU A 106 -14.57 -8.64 0.53
C GLU A 106 -15.08 -7.30 -0.01
N GLN A 107 -16.32 -6.92 0.32
CA GLN A 107 -16.89 -5.60 -0.04
C GLN A 107 -16.14 -4.45 0.65
N ALA A 108 -15.73 -4.65 1.91
CA ALA A 108 -14.91 -3.69 2.63
C ALA A 108 -13.53 -3.55 1.97
N GLN A 109 -12.91 -4.67 1.56
CA GLN A 109 -11.61 -4.66 0.89
C GLN A 109 -11.66 -3.99 -0.49
N GLU A 110 -12.71 -4.24 -1.28
CA GLU A 110 -12.94 -3.56 -2.57
C GLU A 110 -13.09 -2.04 -2.38
N THR A 111 -13.85 -1.62 -1.38
CA THR A 111 -14.04 -0.20 -1.05
C THR A 111 -12.72 0.49 -0.70
N VAL A 112 -11.87 -0.17 0.10
CA VAL A 112 -10.53 0.34 0.44
C VAL A 112 -9.68 0.50 -0.82
N GLN A 113 -9.58 -0.53 -1.65
CA GLN A 113 -8.75 -0.50 -2.85
C GLN A 113 -9.21 0.55 -3.85
N LYS A 114 -10.53 0.67 -4.04
CA LYS A 114 -11.13 1.68 -4.92
C LYS A 114 -10.81 3.09 -4.44
N SER A 115 -10.93 3.36 -3.14
CA SER A 115 -10.67 4.68 -2.58
C SER A 115 -9.19 5.07 -2.66
N LEU A 116 -8.27 4.12 -2.42
CA LEU A 116 -6.84 4.31 -2.63
C LEU A 116 -6.51 4.65 -4.10
N GLN A 117 -7.06 3.88 -5.05
CA GLN A 117 -6.85 4.12 -6.48
C GLN A 117 -7.43 5.47 -6.92
N GLN A 118 -8.61 5.83 -6.42
CA GLN A 118 -9.27 7.10 -6.74
C GLN A 118 -8.47 8.30 -6.23
N SER A 119 -7.86 8.21 -5.04
CA SER A 119 -6.96 9.24 -4.52
C SER A 119 -5.73 9.44 -5.42
N GLU A 120 -5.11 8.35 -5.88
CA GLU A 120 -3.97 8.42 -6.82
C GLU A 120 -4.35 9.01 -8.18
N ASN A 121 -5.53 8.66 -8.70
CA ASN A 121 -6.04 9.25 -9.95
C ASN A 121 -6.23 10.77 -9.80
N PHE A 122 -6.81 11.23 -8.70
CA PHE A 122 -6.93 12.67 -8.42
C PHE A 122 -5.56 13.35 -8.31
N LEU A 123 -4.54 12.71 -7.73
CA LEU A 123 -3.18 13.28 -7.70
C LEU A 123 -2.57 13.37 -9.11
N ALA A 124 -2.79 12.36 -9.94
CA ALA A 124 -2.30 12.33 -11.32
C ALA A 124 -2.98 13.40 -12.20
N GLU A 125 -4.26 13.67 -11.96
CA GLU A 125 -5.07 14.66 -12.70
C GLU A 125 -4.87 16.11 -12.20
N GLY A 126 -4.04 16.34 -11.18
CA GLY A 126 -3.82 17.68 -10.62
C GLY A 126 -4.98 18.15 -9.74
N HIS A 127 -5.65 17.22 -9.08
CA HIS A 127 -6.78 17.42 -8.17
C HIS A 127 -6.39 17.07 -6.70
N PRO A 128 -5.37 17.72 -6.12
CA PRO A 128 -4.82 17.34 -4.81
C PRO A 128 -5.83 17.48 -3.66
N ARG A 129 -6.76 18.43 -3.76
CA ARG A 129 -7.82 18.59 -2.76
C ARG A 129 -8.76 17.38 -2.76
N GLN A 130 -9.20 16.95 -3.95
CA GLN A 130 -10.07 15.78 -4.09
C GLN A 130 -9.36 14.49 -3.66
N ALA A 131 -8.06 14.37 -3.95
CA ALA A 131 -7.24 13.25 -3.47
C ALA A 131 -7.22 13.16 -1.93
N VAL A 132 -7.03 14.30 -1.26
CA VAL A 132 -7.02 14.37 0.21
C VAL A 132 -8.42 14.16 0.78
N GLN A 133 -9.49 14.60 0.12
CA GLN A 133 -10.87 14.31 0.53
C GLN A 133 -11.16 12.81 0.51
N GLU A 134 -10.77 12.13 -0.57
CA GLU A 134 -10.98 10.70 -0.77
C GLU A 134 -10.27 9.87 0.30
N ILE A 135 -8.97 10.14 0.54
CA ILE A 135 -8.21 9.38 1.52
C ILE A 135 -8.62 9.69 2.96
N LEU A 136 -9.10 10.91 3.23
CA LEU A 136 -9.66 11.28 4.54
C LEU A 136 -10.97 10.55 4.80
N TRP A 137 -11.83 10.40 3.78
CA TRP A 137 -13.03 9.58 3.85
C TRP A 137 -12.71 8.12 4.15
N LEU A 138 -11.72 7.55 3.46
CA LEU A 138 -11.27 6.19 3.69
C LEU A 138 -10.79 5.99 5.14
N MET A 139 -10.00 6.92 5.65
CA MET A 139 -9.52 6.90 7.03
C MET A 139 -10.66 6.93 8.05
N GLU A 140 -11.68 7.76 7.83
CA GLU A 140 -12.88 7.78 8.68
C GLU A 140 -13.61 6.43 8.64
N THR A 141 -13.75 5.85 7.44
CA THR A 141 -14.38 4.54 7.22
C THR A 141 -13.64 3.43 7.96
N VAL A 142 -12.31 3.33 7.80
CA VAL A 142 -11.49 2.35 8.53
C VAL A 142 -11.58 2.56 10.04
N MET A 143 -11.57 3.80 10.52
CA MET A 143 -11.74 4.05 11.95
C MET A 143 -13.11 3.61 12.47
N THR A 144 -14.19 3.81 11.72
CA THR A 144 -15.51 3.33 12.14
C THR A 144 -15.63 1.81 12.22
N SER A 145 -14.81 1.07 11.48
CA SER A 145 -14.79 -0.41 11.53
C SER A 145 -14.33 -0.99 12.87
N PHE A 146 -13.67 -0.19 13.72
CA PHE A 146 -13.30 -0.62 15.08
C PHE A 146 -14.49 -0.68 16.04
N LYS A 147 -15.63 -0.08 15.69
CA LYS A 147 -16.84 -0.15 16.50
C LYS A 147 -17.28 -1.63 16.64
N GLY A 148 -17.61 -2.04 17.86
CA GLY A 148 -18.02 -3.40 18.17
C GLY A 148 -16.85 -4.38 18.31
N LEU A 149 -15.61 -3.93 18.16
CA LEU A 149 -14.44 -4.79 18.28
C LEU A 149 -14.00 -4.96 19.74
N GLY A 150 -13.77 -6.20 20.19
CA GLY A 150 -13.36 -6.58 21.55
C GLY A 150 -14.31 -7.56 22.24
N THR A 151 -13.97 -8.00 23.46
CA THR A 151 -14.82 -8.90 24.28
C THR A 151 -15.25 -8.22 25.58
N GLY A 152 -16.55 -8.18 25.87
CA GLY A 152 -17.08 -7.67 27.14
C GLY A 152 -16.79 -6.18 27.37
N ALA A 153 -16.15 -5.84 28.49
CA ALA A 153 -15.85 -4.45 28.87
C ALA A 153 -14.85 -3.73 27.95
N ASP A 154 -14.11 -4.46 27.12
CA ASP A 154 -13.14 -3.91 26.16
C ASP A 154 -13.73 -3.62 24.77
N THR A 155 -15.03 -3.84 24.56
CA THR A 155 -15.73 -3.57 23.29
C THR A 155 -15.76 -2.07 22.98
N ILE A 156 -15.33 -1.66 21.79
CA ILE A 156 -15.43 -0.25 21.35
C ILE A 156 -16.89 0.11 21.08
N GLU A 157 -17.42 1.12 21.77
CA GLU A 157 -18.85 1.49 21.70
C GLU A 157 -19.09 2.78 20.91
N ALA A 158 -18.08 3.62 20.79
CA ALA A 158 -18.18 4.88 20.06
C ALA A 158 -18.54 4.72 18.58
N GLU A 159 -19.30 5.70 18.06
CA GLU A 159 -19.75 5.74 16.66
C GLU A 159 -19.03 6.78 15.80
N TYR A 160 -18.35 7.73 16.44
CA TYR A 160 -17.73 8.88 15.77
C TYR A 160 -16.21 8.81 15.86
N PHE A 161 -15.52 9.17 14.77
CA PHE A 161 -14.05 9.14 14.64
C PHE A 161 -13.30 9.59 15.91
N ASN A 162 -13.56 10.80 16.41
CA ASN A 162 -12.85 11.34 17.57
C ASN A 162 -13.12 10.56 18.86
N LYS A 163 -14.32 10.00 19.02
CA LYS A 163 -14.68 9.18 20.18
C LYS A 163 -14.06 7.78 20.08
N ILE A 164 -14.07 7.18 18.89
CA ILE A 164 -13.42 5.89 18.63
C ILE A 164 -11.91 6.01 18.89
N ALA A 165 -11.27 7.07 18.38
CA ALA A 165 -9.85 7.33 18.61
C ALA A 165 -9.53 7.50 20.11
N LEU A 166 -10.39 8.17 20.87
CA LEU A 166 -10.22 8.33 22.32
C LEU A 166 -10.35 7.00 23.07
N GLU A 167 -11.37 6.21 22.74
CA GLU A 167 -11.60 4.89 23.36
C GLU A 167 -10.47 3.91 23.05
N LEU A 168 -10.03 3.84 21.78
CA LEU A 168 -8.91 2.99 21.38
C LEU A 168 -7.62 3.38 22.10
N ARG A 169 -7.34 4.68 22.24
CA ARG A 169 -6.18 5.15 23.02
C ARG A 169 -6.24 4.72 24.48
N ALA A 170 -7.41 4.85 25.11
CA ALA A 170 -7.59 4.44 26.51
C ALA A 170 -7.35 2.93 26.69
N LYS A 171 -7.85 2.12 25.76
CA LYS A 171 -7.77 0.64 25.80
C LYS A 171 -6.42 0.08 25.31
N ARG A 172 -5.63 0.86 24.60
CA ARG A 172 -4.32 0.46 24.03
C ARG A 172 -3.17 1.30 24.58
N LYS A 173 -3.30 1.75 25.83
CA LYS A 173 -2.31 2.57 26.51
C LYS A 173 -0.93 1.90 26.51
N GLY A 174 0.11 2.64 26.11
CA GLY A 174 1.49 2.17 26.03
C GLY A 174 1.85 1.41 24.75
N GLN A 175 0.91 1.23 23.81
CA GLN A 175 1.16 0.61 22.51
C GLN A 175 1.34 1.67 21.41
N THR A 176 1.99 1.30 20.31
CA THR A 176 2.22 2.20 19.16
C THR A 176 0.93 2.84 18.62
N ILE A 177 -0.19 2.09 18.62
CA ILE A 177 -1.49 2.59 18.18
C ILE A 177 -1.96 3.82 18.97
N GLU A 178 -1.59 3.94 20.26
CA GLU A 178 -1.92 5.15 21.04
C GLU A 178 -1.30 6.40 20.42
N GLN A 179 -0.02 6.34 20.07
CA GLN A 179 0.72 7.45 19.47
C GLN A 179 0.26 7.74 18.04
N VAL A 180 0.00 6.70 17.25
CA VAL A 180 -0.53 6.85 15.89
C VAL A 180 -1.88 7.56 15.91
N LEU A 181 -2.77 7.22 16.85
CA LEU A 181 -4.07 7.88 16.99
C LEU A 181 -3.96 9.36 17.39
N VAL A 182 -2.91 9.75 18.12
CA VAL A 182 -2.62 11.17 18.40
C VAL A 182 -2.25 11.93 17.12
N TRP A 183 -1.35 11.37 16.31
CA TRP A 183 -0.99 11.99 15.03
C TRP A 183 -2.18 12.05 14.07
N LEU A 184 -2.94 10.96 14.00
CA LEU A 184 -4.13 10.85 13.15
C LEU A 184 -5.19 11.90 13.50
N THR A 185 -5.53 12.04 14.78
CA THR A 185 -6.52 13.02 15.25
C THR A 185 -6.04 14.46 15.06
N THR A 186 -4.73 14.70 15.19
CA THR A 186 -4.13 16.02 14.90
C THR A 186 -4.24 16.35 13.41
N LEU A 187 -3.89 15.40 12.54
CA LEU A 187 -3.96 15.56 11.09
C LEU A 187 -5.42 15.74 10.62
N HIS A 188 -6.34 14.90 11.10
CA HIS A 188 -7.77 15.00 10.81
C HIS A 188 -8.33 16.35 11.24
N GLY A 189 -8.01 16.81 12.45
CA GLY A 189 -8.46 18.10 12.98
C GLY A 189 -7.94 19.28 12.16
N TYR A 190 -6.68 19.23 11.72
CA TYR A 190 -6.10 20.25 10.85
C TYR A 190 -6.79 20.28 9.47
N LEU A 191 -6.94 19.13 8.82
CA LEU A 191 -7.53 19.03 7.47
C LEU A 191 -9.02 19.36 7.46
N SER A 192 -9.76 18.97 8.50
CA SER A 192 -11.22 19.16 8.60
C SER A 192 -11.64 20.54 9.09
N SER A 193 -10.70 21.37 9.57
CA SER A 193 -10.96 22.72 10.06
C SER A 193 -11.18 23.71 8.90
N PRO A 194 -12.23 24.56 8.95
CA PRO A 194 -12.42 25.65 7.99
C PRO A 194 -11.27 26.67 7.94
N THR A 195 -10.54 26.84 9.04
CA THR A 195 -9.36 27.72 9.16
C THR A 195 -8.03 26.97 8.98
N GLY A 196 -8.07 25.65 8.79
CA GLY A 196 -6.93 24.80 8.46
C GLY A 196 -6.97 24.36 7.01
N GLY A 197 -6.96 23.04 6.76
CA GLY A 197 -6.94 22.46 5.41
C GLY A 197 -8.24 22.59 4.61
N GLY A 198 -9.38 22.89 5.25
CA GLY A 198 -10.65 23.15 4.55
C GLY A 198 -11.17 21.96 3.71
N VAL A 199 -10.78 20.73 4.06
CA VAL A 199 -11.16 19.47 3.41
C VAL A 199 -12.38 18.90 4.16
N ARG A 200 -13.59 19.09 3.62
CA ARG A 200 -14.83 18.51 4.17
C ARG A 200 -15.65 17.83 3.07
N HIS A 201 -16.42 16.82 3.47
CA HIS A 201 -17.44 16.18 2.62
C HIS A 201 -18.55 17.18 2.31
N GLY A 202 -18.76 17.47 1.02
CA GLY A 202 -20.02 18.03 0.53
C GLY A 202 -20.21 19.56 0.54
N ALA A 203 -19.18 20.39 0.69
CA ALA A 203 -19.36 21.83 0.53
C ALA A 203 -18.18 22.49 -0.18
N ASP A 204 -18.49 23.15 -1.29
CA ASP A 204 -17.66 24.14 -1.95
C ASP A 204 -17.49 25.34 -1.00
N LEU A 205 -16.63 25.17 0.01
CA LEU A 205 -16.29 26.22 0.94
C LEU A 205 -15.40 27.21 0.21
N LYS A 206 -15.96 28.40 -0.02
CA LYS A 206 -15.26 29.63 -0.41
C LYS A 206 -13.87 29.67 0.24
N SER A 207 -12.83 29.62 -0.60
CA SER A 207 -11.43 29.94 -0.27
C SER A 207 -10.89 29.30 1.02
N GLY A 208 -10.86 27.97 1.10
CA GLY A 208 -9.94 27.29 2.01
C GLY A 208 -8.48 27.49 1.58
N ILE A 209 -7.52 27.18 2.46
CA ILE A 209 -6.09 27.15 2.12
C ILE A 209 -5.91 26.27 0.88
N THR A 210 -5.28 26.79 -0.17
CA THR A 210 -5.03 26.04 -1.40
C THR A 210 -4.04 24.92 -1.10
N ILE A 211 -4.50 23.68 -1.08
CA ILE A 211 -3.61 22.50 -1.03
C ILE A 211 -2.91 22.42 -2.38
N ASN A 212 -1.59 22.64 -2.40
CA ASN A 212 -0.80 22.45 -3.60
C ASN A 212 -0.53 20.96 -3.85
N THR A 213 0.05 20.62 -5.01
CA THR A 213 0.28 19.22 -5.41
C THR A 213 1.18 18.46 -4.45
N ASP A 214 2.23 19.10 -3.92
CA ASP A 214 3.20 18.46 -3.01
C ASP A 214 2.58 18.25 -1.62
N GLU A 215 1.81 19.23 -1.14
CA GLU A 215 1.00 19.11 0.09
C GLU A 215 -0.05 18.00 -0.06
N GLY A 216 -0.74 17.93 -1.19
CA GLY A 216 -1.69 16.87 -1.51
C GLY A 216 -1.05 15.49 -1.44
N ARG A 217 0.10 15.30 -2.08
CA ARG A 217 0.88 14.04 -1.99
C ARG A 217 1.31 13.73 -0.57
N LEU A 218 1.82 14.72 0.18
CA LEU A 218 2.23 14.55 1.56
C LEU A 218 1.06 14.04 2.42
N TYR A 219 -0.08 14.72 2.36
CA TYR A 219 -1.26 14.33 3.14
C TYR A 219 -1.77 12.96 2.74
N CYS A 220 -1.86 12.64 1.44
CA CYS A 220 -2.28 11.32 0.98
C CYS A 220 -1.32 10.22 1.46
N ASN A 221 -0.01 10.44 1.41
CA ASN A 221 0.98 9.47 1.90
C ASN A 221 0.91 9.24 3.41
N LEU A 222 0.74 10.30 4.20
CA LEU A 222 0.59 10.19 5.64
C LEU A 222 -0.69 9.43 6.01
N ILE A 223 -1.83 9.80 5.41
CA ILE A 223 -3.11 9.16 5.70
C ILE A 223 -3.09 7.69 5.25
N ARG A 224 -2.54 7.38 4.07
CA ARG A 224 -2.39 6.00 3.58
C ARG A 224 -1.54 5.14 4.53
N SER A 225 -0.45 5.71 5.06
CA SER A 225 0.40 5.02 6.04
C SER A 225 -0.37 4.70 7.32
N TYR A 226 -1.18 5.64 7.82
CA TYR A 226 -2.02 5.40 8.99
C TYR A 226 -3.15 4.42 8.74
N VAL A 227 -3.83 4.50 7.59
CA VAL A 227 -4.89 3.55 7.20
C VAL A 227 -4.35 2.12 7.15
N THR A 228 -3.19 1.94 6.50
CA THR A 228 -2.54 0.62 6.40
C THR A 228 -2.22 0.05 7.78
N PHE A 229 -1.66 0.88 8.67
CA PHE A 229 -1.39 0.48 10.05
C PHE A 229 -2.68 0.12 10.81
N LEU A 230 -3.72 0.94 10.70
CA LEU A 230 -5.00 0.70 11.38
C LEU A 230 -5.70 -0.58 10.91
N MET A 231 -5.64 -0.90 9.62
CA MET A 231 -6.19 -2.16 9.10
C MET A 231 -5.48 -3.37 9.71
N ALA A 232 -4.15 -3.34 9.81
CA ALA A 232 -3.38 -4.41 10.45
C ALA A 232 -3.70 -4.55 11.95
N GLU A 233 -3.87 -3.42 12.65
CA GLU A 233 -4.27 -3.42 14.06
C GLU A 233 -5.69 -3.97 14.26
N HIS A 234 -6.61 -3.60 13.37
CA HIS A 234 -7.99 -4.11 13.37
C HIS A 234 -8.01 -5.62 13.17
N GLU A 235 -7.26 -6.15 12.20
CA GLU A 235 -7.17 -7.59 11.95
C GLU A 235 -6.56 -8.32 13.16
N ARG A 236 -5.47 -7.80 13.74
CA ARG A 236 -4.85 -8.39 14.94
C ARG A 236 -5.85 -8.45 16.10
N MET A 237 -6.64 -7.41 16.30
CA MET A 237 -7.62 -7.34 17.37
C MET A 237 -8.84 -8.22 17.07
N SER A 238 -9.28 -8.32 15.82
CA SER A 238 -10.38 -9.21 15.40
C SER A 238 -10.04 -10.68 15.62
N ARG A 239 -8.80 -11.09 15.37
CA ARG A 239 -8.32 -12.46 15.64
C ARG A 239 -8.16 -12.78 17.13
N SER A 240 -8.08 -11.75 17.98
CA SER A 240 -7.88 -11.88 19.43
C SER A 240 -9.20 -11.75 20.22
N ALA A 241 -10.30 -11.41 19.55
CA ALA A 241 -11.65 -11.29 20.11
C ALA A 241 -12.42 -12.60 19.95
#